data_AF-A0A959GML2-F1
#
_entry.id   AF-A0A959GML2-F1
#
_cell.length_a   1.000
_cell.length_b   1.000
_cell.length_c   1.000
_cell.angle_alpha   90.00
_cell.angle_beta   90.00
_cell.angle_gamma   90.00
#
_symmetry.space_group_name_H-M   'P 1'
#
loop_
_entity.id
_entity.type
_entity.pdbx_description
1 polymer ?
#
loop_
_entity_poly.entity_id
_entity_poly.type
_entity_poly.pdbx_seq_one_letter_code
_entity_poly.pdbx_strand_id
1 'polypeptide(L)'
;MRAIEQCRTAALGGHPDTACTGQAIDACDECGHIRISYNSCRNRHCPKCQSLAREAWLEARRQELLPVGYFHLVFTLPAEVHDLVRYNERLLYGTLFQEAWAALSKLCADRHYLGARPGMAPIARSCIVGARTCITTLISTASCREEA
;
A
#
# COMPACT_ATOMS: atom_id res chain seq x y z
N MET A 1 24.59 -7.10 -0.67
CA MET A 1 24.56 -5.71 -1.21
C MET A 1 25.07 -5.64 -2.66
N ARG A 2 26.09 -6.45 -3.01
CA ARG A 2 26.63 -6.72 -4.37
C ARG A 2 25.70 -6.54 -5.59
N ALA A 3 24.48 -7.07 -5.57
CA ALA A 3 23.55 -6.92 -6.71
C ALA A 3 23.20 -5.45 -7.02
N ILE A 4 23.04 -4.59 -6.00
CA ILE A 4 22.72 -3.17 -6.16
C ILE A 4 23.95 -2.39 -6.64
N GLU A 5 25.14 -2.73 -6.12
CA GLU A 5 26.42 -2.13 -6.52
C GLU A 5 26.72 -2.38 -8.00
N GLN A 6 26.50 -3.62 -8.47
CA GLN A 6 26.74 -4.03 -9.86
C GLN A 6 25.62 -3.57 -10.82
N CYS A 7 24.54 -2.99 -10.30
CA CYS A 7 23.38 -2.59 -11.10
C CYS A 7 23.72 -1.50 -12.11
N ARG A 8 23.31 -1.71 -13.38
CA ARG A 8 23.61 -0.82 -14.54
C ARG A 8 25.10 -0.66 -14.80
N THR A 9 25.86 -1.74 -14.64
CA THR A 9 27.30 -1.80 -14.98
C THR A 9 27.58 -2.94 -15.95
N ALA A 10 28.76 -2.94 -16.57
CA ALA A 10 29.21 -3.99 -17.48
C ALA A 10 29.21 -5.40 -16.84
N ALA A 11 29.29 -5.49 -15.50
CA ALA A 11 29.26 -6.77 -14.79
C ALA A 11 27.95 -7.56 -14.98
N LEU A 12 26.86 -6.90 -15.39
CA LEU A 12 25.56 -7.54 -15.66
C LEU A 12 25.26 -7.69 -17.16
N GLY A 13 26.24 -7.38 -18.01
CA GLY A 13 26.04 -7.26 -19.45
C GLY A 13 25.20 -6.04 -19.83
N GLY A 14 25.12 -5.78 -21.13
CA GLY A 14 24.32 -4.69 -21.69
C GLY A 14 24.01 -4.95 -23.15
N HIS A 15 23.08 -4.19 -23.68
CA HIS A 15 22.72 -4.20 -25.08
C HIS A 15 22.92 -2.80 -25.67
N PRO A 16 23.22 -2.67 -26.97
CA PRO A 16 23.20 -1.38 -27.65
C PRO A 16 21.84 -0.70 -27.44
N ASP A 17 21.86 0.58 -27.12
CA ASP A 17 20.67 1.42 -26.90
C ASP A 17 20.20 1.93 -28.27
N THR A 18 19.08 1.42 -28.77
CA THR A 18 18.48 1.82 -30.06
C THR A 18 17.78 3.19 -30.01
N ALA A 19 18.02 3.98 -28.96
CA ALA A 19 17.28 5.19 -28.64
C ALA A 19 17.77 6.44 -29.41
N CYS A 20 18.90 6.38 -30.09
CA CYS A 20 19.24 7.35 -31.13
C CYS A 20 18.54 6.91 -32.42
N THR A 21 17.38 7.51 -32.69
CA THR A 21 16.68 7.52 -33.99
C THR A 21 16.45 6.15 -34.64
N GLY A 22 15.65 5.31 -33.99
CA GLY A 22 14.70 4.43 -34.68
C GLY A 22 15.18 3.67 -35.92
N GLN A 23 16.23 2.86 -35.80
CA GLN A 23 16.35 1.65 -36.62
C GLN A 23 17.23 0.62 -35.89
N ALA A 24 16.93 -0.66 -36.11
CA ALA A 24 17.42 -1.77 -35.30
C ALA A 24 18.95 -1.86 -35.31
N ILE A 25 19.53 -1.82 -34.09
CA ILE A 25 20.91 -2.19 -33.71
C ILE A 25 21.95 -1.75 -34.75
N ASP A 26 22.50 -0.54 -34.61
CA ASP A 26 23.88 -0.18 -34.92
C ASP A 26 24.10 1.30 -34.55
N ALA A 27 25.35 1.75 -34.50
CA ALA A 27 25.78 3.07 -34.02
C ALA A 27 24.94 4.25 -34.55
N CYS A 28 24.90 5.37 -33.81
CA CYS A 28 24.26 6.60 -34.30
C CYS A 28 24.78 6.98 -35.70
N ASP A 29 23.91 7.04 -36.71
CA ASP A 29 24.31 7.24 -38.11
C ASP A 29 24.97 8.61 -38.39
N GLU A 30 24.79 9.59 -37.51
CA GLU A 30 25.41 10.92 -37.62
C GLU A 30 26.80 10.99 -36.97
N CYS A 31 27.08 10.21 -35.92
CA CYS A 31 28.33 10.35 -35.15
C CYS A 31 29.06 9.03 -34.84
N GLY A 32 28.54 7.89 -35.30
CA GLY A 32 29.10 6.56 -35.05
C GLY A 32 29.13 6.16 -33.57
N HIS A 33 28.45 6.89 -32.69
CA HIS A 33 28.51 6.62 -31.26
C HIS A 33 27.59 5.47 -30.88
N ILE A 34 28.16 4.42 -30.27
CA ILE A 34 27.42 3.28 -29.73
C ILE A 34 27.20 3.51 -28.24
N ARG A 35 25.95 3.77 -27.86
CA ARG A 35 25.55 3.85 -26.45
C ARG A 35 25.14 2.47 -25.97
N ILE A 36 25.78 1.97 -24.91
CA ILE A 36 25.45 0.67 -24.31
C ILE A 36 24.52 0.89 -23.11
N SER A 37 23.35 0.26 -23.15
CA SER A 37 22.42 0.19 -22.01
C SER A 37 22.70 -1.07 -21.21
N TYR A 38 23.18 -0.91 -19.97
CA TYR A 38 23.49 -2.03 -19.08
C TYR A 38 22.24 -2.59 -18.40
N ASN A 39 22.24 -3.90 -18.16
CA ASN A 39 21.09 -4.61 -17.58
C ASN A 39 20.80 -4.19 -16.13
N SER A 40 19.53 -4.32 -15.74
CA SER A 40 19.06 -4.09 -14.38
C SER A 40 19.39 -5.28 -13.47
N CYS A 41 19.71 -5.02 -12.19
CA CYS A 41 19.99 -6.08 -11.21
C CYS A 41 18.74 -6.85 -10.73
N ARG A 42 17.53 -6.42 -11.13
CA ARG A 42 16.22 -6.97 -10.73
C ARG A 42 15.98 -7.10 -9.22
N ASN A 43 16.82 -6.49 -8.38
CA ASN A 43 16.63 -6.48 -6.93
C ASN A 43 15.50 -5.49 -6.56
N ARG A 44 14.51 -5.96 -5.80
CA ARG A 44 13.35 -5.15 -5.37
C ARG A 44 13.72 -3.92 -4.55
N HIS A 45 14.88 -3.94 -3.90
CA HIS A 45 15.40 -2.83 -3.10
C HIS A 45 16.30 -1.88 -3.89
N CYS A 46 16.51 -2.12 -5.19
CA CYS A 46 17.38 -1.28 -6.00
C CYS A 46 16.67 0.03 -6.41
N PRO A 47 17.18 1.21 -5.97
CA PRO A 47 16.61 2.50 -6.33
C PRO A 47 16.88 2.90 -7.79
N LYS A 48 17.67 2.14 -8.55
CA LYS A 48 17.89 2.40 -9.99
C LYS A 48 16.87 1.69 -10.87
N CYS A 49 16.40 0.51 -10.46
CA CYS A 49 15.57 -0.36 -11.30
C CYS A 49 14.08 -0.20 -11.03
N GLN A 50 13.71 0.00 -9.77
CA GLN A 50 12.30 -0.06 -9.37
C GLN A 50 11.67 1.32 -9.21
N SER A 51 12.43 2.42 -9.36
CA SER A 51 11.92 3.77 -9.04
C SER A 51 10.78 4.20 -9.94
N LEU A 52 10.88 4.00 -11.26
CA LEU A 52 9.81 4.36 -12.19
C LEU A 52 8.56 3.49 -11.97
N ALA A 53 8.73 2.18 -11.80
CA ALA A 53 7.62 1.27 -11.49
C ALA A 53 6.96 1.62 -10.16
N ARG A 54 7.74 2.00 -9.15
CA ARG A 54 7.26 2.47 -7.84
C ARG A 54 6.50 3.78 -7.98
N GLU A 55 7.01 4.75 -8.72
CA GLU A 55 6.34 6.03 -8.95
C GLU A 55 5.02 5.84 -9.70
N ALA A 56 5.01 5.05 -10.78
CA ALA A 56 3.79 4.71 -11.49
C ALA A 56 2.77 4.00 -10.58
N TRP A 57 3.23 3.08 -9.72
CA TRP A 57 2.36 2.41 -8.75
C TRP A 57 1.81 3.40 -7.70
N LEU A 58 2.65 4.31 -7.19
CA LEU A 58 2.24 5.33 -6.23
C LEU A 58 1.20 6.26 -6.84
N GLU A 59 1.40 6.69 -8.09
CA GLU A 59 0.46 7.58 -8.78
C GLU A 59 -0.89 6.88 -9.01
N ALA A 60 -0.87 5.61 -9.43
CA ALA A 60 -2.10 4.83 -9.54
C ALA A 60 -2.84 4.69 -8.20
N ARG A 61 -2.13 4.45 -7.08
CA ARG A 61 -2.74 4.37 -5.74
C ARG A 61 -3.25 5.72 -5.24
N ARG A 62 -2.59 6.83 -5.60
CA ARG A 62 -3.04 8.19 -5.24
C ARG A 62 -4.39 8.51 -5.88
N GLN A 63 -4.61 8.06 -7.11
CA GLN A 63 -5.89 8.25 -7.82
C GLN A 63 -7.06 7.49 -7.18
N GLU A 64 -6.78 6.45 -6.40
CA GLU A 64 -7.80 5.70 -5.65
C GLU A 64 -8.17 6.36 -4.31
N LEU A 65 -7.40 7.36 -3.86
CA LEU A 65 -7.68 8.06 -2.62
C LEU A 65 -8.84 9.05 -2.83
N LEU A 66 -9.87 8.92 -2.02
CA LEU A 66 -10.95 9.90 -1.98
C LEU A 66 -10.42 11.25 -1.46
N PRO A 67 -10.84 12.39 -2.04
CA PRO A 67 -10.42 13.73 -1.60
C PRO A 67 -11.14 14.17 -0.31
N VAL A 68 -11.17 13.28 0.69
CA VAL A 68 -11.83 13.50 1.98
C VAL A 68 -10.88 13.11 3.11
N GLY A 69 -11.01 13.78 4.26
CA GLY A 69 -10.32 13.35 5.47
C GLY A 69 -10.80 11.95 5.89
N TYR A 70 -9.85 11.04 6.10
CA TYR A 70 -10.12 9.71 6.64
C TYR A 70 -9.41 9.53 7.98
N PHE A 71 -10.07 8.83 8.90
CA PHE A 71 -9.49 8.44 10.17
C PHE A 71 -9.38 6.92 10.22
N HIS A 72 -8.23 6.43 10.69
CA HIS A 72 -8.03 5.02 10.98
C HIS A 72 -8.23 4.80 12.46
N LEU A 73 -9.34 4.16 12.81
CA LEU A 73 -9.64 3.82 14.19
C LEU A 73 -9.28 2.36 14.42
N VAL A 74 -8.46 2.13 15.46
CA VAL A 74 -7.97 0.81 15.83
C VAL A 74 -8.62 0.37 17.14
N PHE A 75 -9.42 -0.69 17.07
CA PHE A 75 -9.95 -1.36 18.24
C PHE A 75 -9.04 -2.53 18.60
N THR A 76 -8.51 -2.52 19.82
CA THR A 76 -7.63 -3.57 20.35
C THR A 76 -8.38 -4.35 21.41
N LEU A 77 -8.41 -5.67 21.26
CA LEU A 77 -8.99 -6.55 22.28
C LEU A 77 -7.96 -6.84 23.39
N PRO A 78 -8.41 -6.89 24.66
CA PRO A 78 -7.58 -7.31 25.79
C PRO A 78 -6.98 -8.71 25.57
N ALA A 79 -5.78 -8.96 26.11
CA ALA A 79 -5.05 -10.22 25.91
C ALA A 79 -5.81 -11.43 26.46
N GLU A 80 -6.58 -11.21 27.52
CA GLU A 80 -7.38 -12.19 28.26
C GLU A 80 -8.45 -12.86 27.38
N VAL A 81 -8.90 -12.19 26.32
CA VAL A 81 -9.93 -12.73 25.40
C VAL A 81 -9.35 -13.28 24.11
N HIS A 82 -8.04 -13.22 23.89
CA HIS A 82 -7.43 -13.63 22.62
C HIS A 82 -7.69 -15.10 22.28
N ASP A 83 -7.60 -16.00 23.26
CA ASP A 83 -7.85 -17.42 23.02
C ASP A 83 -9.33 -17.69 22.73
N LEU A 84 -10.25 -16.98 23.38
CA LEU A 84 -11.68 -17.09 23.08
C LEU A 84 -11.98 -16.65 21.64
N VAL A 85 -11.36 -15.56 21.18
CA VAL A 85 -11.47 -15.07 19.80
C VAL A 85 -10.91 -16.08 18.82
N ARG A 86 -9.75 -16.69 19.10
CA ARG A 86 -9.15 -17.71 18.23
C ARG A 86 -10.07 -18.90 17.96
N TYR A 87 -10.81 -19.36 18.95
CA TYR A 87 -11.75 -20.47 18.76
C TYR A 87 -13.08 -20.06 18.14
N ASN A 88 -13.44 -18.77 18.20
CA ASN A 88 -14.76 -18.26 17.81
C ASN A 88 -14.66 -17.05 16.87
N GLU A 89 -13.66 -17.03 15.99
CA GLU A 89 -13.26 -15.84 15.21
C GLU A 89 -14.46 -15.20 14.50
N ARG A 90 -15.24 -16.00 13.75
CA ARG A 90 -16.38 -15.48 12.98
C ARG A 90 -17.41 -14.76 13.86
N LEU A 91 -17.73 -15.34 15.01
CA LEU A 91 -18.72 -14.79 15.93
C LEU A 91 -18.18 -13.51 16.58
N LEU A 92 -16.99 -13.60 17.19
CA LEU A 92 -16.45 -12.51 17.99
C LEU A 92 -15.96 -11.33 17.15
N TYR A 93 -15.38 -11.58 15.98
CA TYR A 93 -15.11 -10.50 15.03
C TYR A 93 -16.39 -9.86 14.52
N GLY A 94 -17.40 -10.66 14.16
CA GLY A 94 -18.70 -10.15 13.73
C GLY A 94 -19.32 -9.22 14.78
N THR A 95 -19.35 -9.64 16.03
CA THR A 95 -19.85 -8.82 17.15
C THR A 95 -18.98 -7.58 17.36
N LEU A 96 -17.65 -7.70 17.39
CA LEU A 96 -16.75 -6.56 17.54
C LEU A 96 -16.99 -5.51 16.45
N PHE A 97 -17.13 -5.92 15.19
CA PHE A 97 -17.42 -4.99 14.08
C PHE A 97 -18.77 -4.30 14.24
N GLN A 98 -19.80 -5.05 14.63
CA GLN A 98 -21.13 -4.49 14.86
C GLN A 98 -21.13 -3.45 15.97
N GLU A 99 -20.53 -3.78 17.12
CA GLU A 99 -20.48 -2.89 18.28
C GLU A 99 -19.60 -1.66 18.02
N ALA A 100 -18.44 -1.85 17.40
CA ALA A 100 -17.57 -0.75 17.00
C ALA A 100 -18.29 0.20 16.02
N TRP A 101 -19.02 -0.35 15.04
CA TRP A 101 -19.79 0.45 14.10
C TRP A 101 -20.93 1.21 14.78
N ALA A 102 -21.66 0.57 15.70
CA ALA A 102 -22.73 1.20 16.44
C ALA A 102 -22.23 2.37 17.30
N ALA A 103 -21.10 2.18 18.00
CA ALA A 103 -20.46 3.22 18.79
C ALA A 103 -20.00 4.40 17.91
N LEU A 104 -19.34 4.12 16.79
CA LEU A 104 -18.88 5.16 15.86
C LEU A 104 -20.03 5.91 15.20
N SER A 105 -21.07 5.20 14.76
CA SER A 105 -22.26 5.81 14.17
C SER A 105 -22.94 6.75 15.15
N LYS A 106 -23.04 6.35 16.43
CA LYS A 106 -23.60 7.20 17.48
C LYS A 106 -22.76 8.45 17.73
N LEU A 107 -21.44 8.31 17.81
CA LEU A 107 -20.53 9.43 18.01
C LEU A 107 -20.54 10.40 16.82
N CYS A 108 -20.50 9.89 15.59
CA CYS A 108 -20.49 10.71 14.39
C CYS A 108 -21.83 11.43 14.15
N ALA A 109 -22.95 10.84 14.55
CA ALA A 109 -24.28 11.46 14.42
C ALA A 109 -24.49 12.65 15.39
N ASP A 110 -23.74 12.71 16.48
CA ASP A 110 -23.81 13.83 17.43
C ASP A 110 -23.18 15.10 16.81
N ARG A 111 -23.97 16.18 16.78
CA ARG A 111 -23.59 17.47 16.21
C ARG A 111 -22.49 18.18 17.01
N HIS A 112 -22.29 17.84 18.28
CA HIS A 112 -21.18 18.36 19.06
C HIS A 112 -19.82 17.89 18.52
N TYR A 113 -19.78 16.67 17.96
CA TYR A 113 -18.58 16.08 17.39
C TYR A 113 -18.55 16.27 15.87
N LEU A 114 -19.03 15.28 15.10
CA LEU A 114 -18.90 15.29 13.63
C LEU A 114 -20.18 15.78 12.95
N GLY A 115 -21.35 15.43 13.47
CA GLY A 115 -22.65 15.71 12.85
C GLY A 115 -22.82 15.12 11.45
N ALA A 116 -22.15 14.02 11.12
CA ALA A 116 -22.13 13.42 9.79
C ALA A 116 -22.40 11.91 9.85
N ARG A 117 -22.86 11.35 8.72
CA ARG A 117 -22.99 9.90 8.56
C ARG A 117 -21.62 9.32 8.15
N PRO A 118 -20.99 8.47 8.97
CA PRO A 118 -19.74 7.83 8.58
C PRO A 118 -20.01 6.75 7.52
N GLY A 119 -18.97 6.37 6.78
CA GLY A 119 -18.88 5.07 6.07
C GLY A 119 -17.97 4.10 6.82
N MET A 120 -18.11 2.79 6.60
CA MET A 120 -17.23 1.78 7.18
C MET A 120 -16.65 0.86 6.12
N ALA A 121 -15.32 0.73 6.14
CA ALA A 121 -14.60 -0.38 5.52
C ALA A 121 -13.94 -1.20 6.64
N PRO A 122 -14.52 -2.36 7.04
CA PRO A 122 -13.96 -3.18 8.10
C PRO A 122 -12.82 -4.03 7.56
N ILE A 123 -11.66 -3.97 8.21
CA ILE A 123 -10.53 -4.85 7.90
C ILE A 123 -10.21 -5.65 9.16
N ALA A 124 -10.37 -6.97 9.07
CA ALA A 124 -9.88 -7.91 10.07
C ALA A 124 -8.52 -8.42 9.64
N ARG A 125 -7.55 -8.36 10.54
CA ARG A 125 -6.30 -9.12 10.38
C ARG A 125 -6.25 -10.20 11.46
N SER A 126 -6.52 -11.45 11.07
CA SER A 126 -6.24 -12.58 11.95
C SER A 126 -4.75 -12.93 11.86
N CYS A 127 -4.07 -12.97 13.00
CA CYS A 127 -2.70 -13.45 13.10
C CYS A 127 -2.72 -14.99 13.16
N ILE A 128 -2.17 -15.63 12.13
CA ILE A 128 -1.87 -17.07 12.12
C ILE A 128 -0.92 -17.39 13.30
N VAL A 129 -1.24 -18.51 13.97
CA VAL A 129 -0.59 -19.10 15.15
C VAL A 129 0.91 -18.80 15.25
N GLY A 130 1.32 -18.09 16.31
CA GLY A 130 2.74 -17.88 16.67
C GLY A 130 3.11 -16.44 17.06
N ALA A 131 2.37 -15.43 16.59
CA ALA A 131 2.55 -14.05 17.02
C ALA A 131 1.70 -13.77 18.27
N ARG A 132 2.35 -13.54 19.41
CA ARG A 132 1.71 -12.88 20.56
C ARG A 132 1.43 -11.44 20.12
N THR A 133 0.16 -11.04 20.15
CA THR A 133 -0.33 -9.66 20.02
C THR A 133 -0.47 -9.12 18.59
N CYS A 134 -1.72 -9.00 18.14
CA CYS A 134 -2.35 -7.78 17.59
C CYS A 134 -3.59 -8.17 16.80
N ILE A 135 -4.71 -8.35 17.50
CA ILE A 135 -6.02 -8.31 16.88
C ILE A 135 -6.33 -6.83 16.65
N THR A 136 -6.07 -6.36 15.43
CA THR A 136 -6.28 -4.97 15.02
C THR A 136 -7.48 -4.93 14.09
N THR A 137 -8.59 -4.41 14.59
CA THR A 137 -9.73 -4.06 13.74
C THR A 137 -9.54 -2.62 13.27
N LEU A 138 -9.30 -2.44 11.98
CA LEU A 138 -9.26 -1.13 11.34
C LEU A 138 -10.65 -0.81 10.80
N ILE A 139 -11.20 0.31 11.27
CA ILE A 139 -12.37 0.94 10.65
C ILE A 139 -11.88 2.26 10.04
N SER A 140 -11.89 2.33 8.72
CA SER A 140 -11.69 3.60 8.00
C SER A 140 -13.05 4.27 7.87
N THR A 141 -13.22 5.43 8.51
CA THR A 141 -14.40 6.28 8.31
C THR A 141 -14.03 7.46 7.43
N ALA A 142 -14.77 7.61 6.32
CA ALA A 142 -14.75 8.82 5.50
C ALA A 142 -15.81 9.79 6.04
N SER A 143 -15.41 11.03 6.33
CA SER A 143 -16.35 12.07 6.76
C SER A 143 -16.82 12.86 5.54
N CYS A 144 -18.02 12.58 5.04
CA CYS A 144 -18.71 13.48 4.12
C CYS A 144 -19.48 14.50 4.96
N ARG A 145 -18.96 15.73 5.10
CA ARG A 145 -19.83 16.84 5.50
C ARG A 145 -20.65 17.19 4.26
N GLU A 146 -21.97 17.04 4.34
CA GLU A 146 -22.85 17.79 3.44
C GLU A 146 -22.58 19.27 3.75
N GLU A 147 -21.94 19.97 2.82
CA GLU A 147 -21.82 21.43 2.87
C GLU A 147 -23.23 22.01 2.98
N ALA A 148 -23.45 22.79 4.03
CA ALA A 148 -24.61 23.65 4.21
C ALA A 148 -24.17 25.10 4.01
#